data_AF-A0A259N5C3-F1
#
_entry.id   AF-A0A259N5C3-F1
#
_cell.length_a   1.000
_cell.length_b   1.000
_cell.length_c   1.000
_cell.angle_alpha   90.00
_cell.angle_beta   90.00
_cell.angle_gamma   90.00
#
_symmetry.space_group_name_H-M   'P 1'
#
loop_
_entity.id
_entity.type
_entity.pdbx_description
1 polymer ?
#
loop_
_entity_poly.entity_id
_entity_poly.type
_entity_poly.pdbx_seq_one_letter_code
_entity_poly.pdbx_strand_id
1 'polypeptide(L)' 'SESERQVQDALERLMVGRTTLVIAHRLSTIEHADRIVVLEHGHVIENGSHEELIVKDGLYANLHRIQFSNA' A
#
# COMPACT_ATOMS: atom_id res chain seq x y z
N SER A 1 -11.09 -4.32 -11.37
CA SER A 1 -11.97 -3.97 -12.53
C SER A 1 -11.41 -2.80 -13.32
N GLU A 2 -11.78 -2.63 -14.59
CA GLU A 2 -11.34 -1.50 -15.44
C GLU A 2 -11.60 -0.13 -14.77
N SER A 3 -12.77 0.05 -14.15
CA SER A 3 -13.11 1.27 -13.40
C SER A 3 -12.16 1.55 -12.22
N GLU A 4 -11.68 0.51 -11.54
CA GLU A 4 -10.76 0.66 -10.41
C GLU A 4 -9.36 1.07 -10.88
N ARG A 5 -8.92 0.54 -12.02
CA ARG A 5 -7.66 0.94 -12.65
C ARG A 5 -7.70 2.41 -13.09
N GLN A 6 -8.82 2.89 -13.64
CA GLN A 6 -8.98 4.30 -13.99
C GLN A 6 -8.91 5.22 -12.75
N VAL A 7 -9.50 4.81 -11.63
CA VAL A 7 -9.40 5.56 -10.37
C VAL A 7 -7.95 5.59 -9.87
N GLN A 8 -7.25 4.45 -9.94
CA GLN A 8 -5.84 4.35 -9.57
C GLN A 8 -4.97 5.29 -10.41
N ASP A 9 -5.08 5.25 -11.74
CA ASP A 9 -4.33 6.10 -12.66
C ASP A 9 -4.59 7.60 -12.41
N ALA A 10 -5.83 7.96 -12.08
CA ALA A 10 -6.19 9.34 -11.74
C ALA A 10 -5.56 9.79 -10.42
N LEU A 11 -5.54 8.92 -9.41
CA LEU A 11 -4.86 9.18 -8.13
C LEU A 11 -3.35 9.33 -8.34
N GLU A 12 -2.71 8.45 -9.10
CA GLU A 12 -1.26 8.54 -9.39
C GLU A 12 -0.88 9.87 -10.03
N ARG A 13 -1.63 10.31 -11.05
CA ARG A 13 -1.44 11.64 -11.67
C ARG A 13 -1.66 12.77 -10.67
N LEU A 14 -2.59 12.60 -9.74
CA LEU A 14 -2.82 13.56 -8.67
C LEU A 14 -1.72 13.55 -7.60
N MET A 15 -0.90 12.52 -7.48
CA MET A 15 0.17 12.49 -6.47
C MET A 15 1.44 13.19 -6.93
N VAL A 16 1.65 13.32 -8.25
CA VAL A 16 2.86 13.94 -8.82
C VAL A 16 3.08 15.35 -8.28
N GLY A 17 4.29 15.58 -7.75
CA GLY A 17 4.74 16.88 -7.23
C GLY A 17 4.10 17.30 -5.90
N ARG A 18 3.40 16.38 -5.20
CA ARG A 18 2.69 16.67 -3.95
C ARG A 18 3.00 15.63 -2.89
N THR A 19 3.14 16.09 -1.65
CA THR A 19 3.12 15.20 -0.49
C THR A 19 1.70 14.64 -0.33
N THR A 20 1.53 13.34 -0.52
CA THR A 20 0.23 12.67 -0.42
C THR A 20 0.24 11.68 0.74
N LEU A 21 -0.77 11.76 1.60
CA LEU A 21 -1.04 10.77 2.64
C LEU A 21 -2.24 9.92 2.21
N VAL A 22 -2.00 8.63 1.97
CA VAL A 22 -3.04 7.67 1.58
C VAL A 22 -3.35 6.75 2.75
N ILE A 23 -4.62 6.69 3.15
CA ILE A 23 -5.13 5.72 4.14
C ILE A 23 -5.98 4.72 3.37
N ALA A 24 -5.49 3.50 3.22
CA ALA A 24 -6.19 2.47 2.46
C ALA A 24 -6.09 1.11 3.14
N HIS A 25 -7.13 0.30 2.95
CA HIS A 25 -7.16 -1.11 3.30
C HIS A 25 -6.87 -2.00 2.08
N ARG A 26 -6.82 -1.43 0.88
CA ARG A 26 -6.46 -2.12 -0.37
C ARG A 26 -4.96 -1.99 -0.60
N LEU A 27 -4.28 -3.12 -0.75
CA LEU A 27 -2.84 -3.13 -0.97
C LEU A 27 -2.44 -2.55 -2.32
N SER A 28 -3.28 -2.71 -3.35
CA SER A 28 -3.03 -2.15 -4.69
C SER A 28 -2.78 -0.64 -4.69
N THR A 29 -3.40 0.13 -3.79
CA THR A 29 -3.22 1.59 -3.70
C THR A 29 -1.95 2.00 -2.96
N ILE A 30 -1.43 1.14 -2.07
CA ILE A 30 -0.26 1.46 -1.23
C ILE A 30 1.03 0.82 -1.73
N GLU A 31 0.96 -0.17 -2.62
CA GLU A 31 2.13 -0.86 -3.20
C GLU A 31 3.10 0.11 -3.90
N HIS A 32 2.57 1.15 -4.55
CA HIS A 32 3.36 2.17 -5.26
C HIS A 32 3.74 3.39 -4.39
N ALA A 33 3.46 3.36 -3.08
CA ALA A 33 3.83 4.46 -2.21
C ALA A 33 5.34 4.47 -1.96
N ASP A 34 5.94 5.67 -1.94
CA ASP A 34 7.37 5.84 -1.60
C ASP A 34 7.70 5.28 -0.21
N ARG A 35 6.73 5.36 0.71
CA ARG A 35 6.84 4.90 2.09
C ARG A 35 5.50 4.40 2.59
N ILE A 36 5.52 3.21 3.18
CA ILE A 36 4.37 2.55 3.79
C ILE A 36 4.54 2.56 5.31
N VAL A 37 3.45 2.87 6.02
CA VAL A 37 3.37 2.85 7.48
C VAL A 37 2.25 1.89 7.88
N VAL A 38 2.60 0.82 8.59
CA VAL A 38 1.61 -0.15 9.06
C VAL A 38 1.23 0.19 10.49
N LEU A 39 -0.07 0.39 10.69
CA LEU A 39 -0.66 0.67 11.99
C LEU A 39 -1.39 -0.56 12.52
N GLU A 40 -1.11 -0.92 13.77
CA GLU A 40 -1.83 -1.97 14.49
C GLU A 40 -2.09 -1.50 15.92
N HIS A 41 -3.33 -1.59 16.40
CA HIS A 41 -3.73 -1.15 17.75
C HIS A 41 -3.24 0.26 18.13
N GLY A 42 -3.27 1.21 17.18
CA GLY A 42 -2.84 2.60 17.40
C GLY A 42 -1.33 2.83 17.40
N HIS A 43 -0.53 1.80 17.09
CA HIS A 43 0.93 1.89 17.07
C HIS A 43 1.47 1.64 15.66
N VAL A 44 2.57 2.32 15.31
CA VAL A 44 3.33 2.02 14.09
C VAL A 44 4.16 0.77 14.35
N ILE A 45 3.78 -0.33 13.72
CA ILE A 45 4.48 -1.62 13.89
C ILE A 45 5.51 -1.85 12.79
N GLU A 46 5.30 -1.29 11.59
CA GLU A 46 6.23 -1.41 10.47
C GLU A 46 6.30 -0.11 9.66
N ASN A 47 7.47 0.10 9.06
CA ASN A 47 7.78 1.27 8.25
C ASN A 47 8.84 0.90 7.20
N GLY A 48 8.60 1.27 5.95
CA GLY A 48 9.56 1.02 4.85
C GLY A 48 8.91 1.13 3.47
N SER A 49 9.67 0.81 2.43
CA SER A 49 9.14 0.60 1.08
C SER A 49 8.38 -0.73 0.99
N HIS A 50 7.60 -0.93 -0.08
CA HIS A 50 6.96 -2.22 -0.34
C HIS A 50 7.97 -3.39 -0.30
N GLU A 51 9.08 -3.26 -1.03
CA GLU A 51 10.11 -4.30 -1.12
C GLU A 51 10.71 -4.65 0.25
N GLU A 52 11.04 -3.63 1.05
CA GLU A 52 11.58 -3.82 2.40
C GLU A 52 10.60 -4.55 3.32
N LEU A 53 9.31 -4.20 3.24
CA LEU A 53 8.28 -4.77 4.08
C LEU A 53 7.90 -6.20 3.66
N ILE A 54 7.96 -6.52 2.36
CA ILE A 54 7.81 -7.90 1.87
C ILE A 54 8.94 -8.79 2.41
N VAL A 55 10.18 -8.32 2.37
CA VAL A 55 11.35 -9.08 2.87
C VAL A 55 11.32 -9.28 4.38
N LYS A 56 10.79 -8.31 5.14
CA LYS A 56 10.62 -8.43 6.59
C LYS A 56 9.65 -9.52 7.02
N ASP A 57 8.79 -9.98 6.10
CA ASP A 57 7.77 -11.01 6.36
C ASP A 57 6.84 -10.70 7.56
N GLY A 58 6.56 -9.41 7.77
CA GLY A 58 5.71 -8.90 8.85
C GLY A 58 4.21 -8.91 8.55
N LEU A 59 3.45 -8.07 9.27
CA LEU A 59 2.01 -7.93 9.08
C LEU A 59 1.69 -7.46 7.65
N TYR A 60 2.48 -6.54 7.12
CA TYR A 60 2.33 -6.08 5.73
C TYR A 60 2.40 -7.24 4.74
N ALA A 61 3.44 -8.08 4.83
CA ALA A 61 3.64 -9.22 3.94
C ALA A 61 2.53 -10.26 4.08
N ASN A 62 2.01 -10.46 5.29
CA ASN A 62 0.87 -11.33 5.54
C ASN A 62 -0.41 -10.79 4.87
N LEU A 63 -0.73 -9.51 5.08
CA LEU A 63 -1.87 -8.86 4.43
C LEU A 63 -1.76 -8.91 2.90
N HIS A 64 -0.55 -8.67 2.37
CA HIS A 64 -0.25 -8.80 0.95
C HIS A 64 -0.59 -10.21 0.45
N ARG A 65 -0.07 -11.25 1.10
CA ARG A 65 -0.40 -12.63 0.74
C ARG A 65 -1.91 -12.89 0.73
N ILE A 66 -2.66 -12.45 1.74
CA ILE A 66 -4.10 -12.69 1.81
C ILE A 66 -4.85 -12.01 0.64
N GLN A 67 -4.46 -10.79 0.27
CA GLN A 67 -5.13 -10.05 -0.81
C GLN A 67 -4.77 -10.57 -2.20
N PHE A 68 -3.56 -11.12 -2.37
CA PHE A 68 -3.06 -11.59 -3.66
C PHE A 68 -2.99 -13.11 -3.81
N SER A 69 -3.32 -13.90 -2.77
CA SER A 69 -3.38 -15.38 -2.86
C SER A 69 -4.57 -15.91 -3.65
N ASN A 70 -5.49 -15.04 -4.08
CA ASN A 70 -6.64 -15.38 -4.91
C ASN A 70 -6.49 -14.88 -6.37
N ALA A 71 -5.26 -14.62 -6.82
CA ALA A 71 -4.94 -14.27 -8.20
C ALA A 71 -4.47 -15.50 -9.01
#